data_AF-M3ATI4-F1
#
_entry.id   AF-M3ATI4-F1
#
_cell.length_a   1.000
_cell.length_b   1.000
_cell.length_c   1.000
_cell.angle_alpha   90.00
_cell.angle_beta   90.00
_cell.angle_gamma   90.00
#
_symmetry.space_group_name_H-M   'P 1'
#
loop_
_entity.id
_entity.type
_entity.pdbx_description
1 polymer ?
#
loop_
_entity_poly.entity_id
_entity_poly.type
_entity_poly.pdbx_seq_one_letter_code
_entity_poly.pdbx_strand_id
1 'polypeptide(L)'
;RTLLCTYPTCKTLTRFTRKCDLRKHIKRHSIAFHCRHKHCPRAAKEQGFSSKKDRERHEARHDPRIGCEWEGCARLFSRRDNMRDHVRRVH
;
A
#
# COMPACT_ATOMS: atom_id res chain seq x y z
N ARG A 1 10.19 -17.34 23.50
CA ARG A 1 8.71 -17.33 23.59
C ARG A 1 8.16 -16.84 22.26
N THR A 2 7.35 -17.66 21.58
CA THR A 2 6.76 -17.32 20.28
C THR A 2 5.39 -16.69 20.47
N LEU A 3 5.08 -15.64 19.72
CA LEU A 3 3.82 -14.91 19.80
C LEU A 3 2.99 -15.20 18.54
N LEU A 4 1.71 -15.48 18.74
CA LEU A 4 0.76 -15.77 17.67
C LEU A 4 -0.30 -14.66 17.61
N CYS A 5 -0.91 -14.51 16.44
CA CYS A 5 -2.09 -13.67 16.32
C CYS A 5 -3.30 -14.38 16.94
N THR A 6 -4.07 -13.67 17.76
CA THR A 6 -5.31 -14.18 18.39
C THR A 6 -6.57 -13.59 17.74
N TYR A 7 -6.44 -12.89 16.61
CA TYR A 7 -7.57 -12.24 15.97
C TYR A 7 -8.46 -13.30 15.30
N PRO A 8 -9.78 -13.35 15.59
CA PRO A 8 -10.64 -14.50 15.24
C PRO A 8 -10.70 -14.84 13.74
N THR A 9 -10.57 -13.84 12.88
CA THR A 9 -10.61 -14.00 11.42
C THR A 9 -9.22 -14.03 10.77
N CYS A 10 -8.15 -13.93 11.57
CA CYS A 10 -6.79 -13.92 11.06
C CYS A 10 -6.32 -15.34 10.73
N LYS A 11 -6.19 -15.62 9.43
CA LYS A 11 -5.70 -16.92 8.91
C LYS A 11 -4.17 -17.03 8.88
N THR A 12 -3.45 -16.02 9.36
CA THR A 12 -1.98 -16.02 9.36
C THR A 12 -1.43 -16.99 10.40
N LEU A 13 -0.73 -18.03 9.94
CA LEU A 13 0.01 -18.99 10.78
C LEU A 13 1.41 -18.49 11.18
N THR A 14 1.75 -17.24 10.86
CA THR A 14 3.07 -16.66 11.15
C THR A 14 3.31 -16.58 12.65
N ARG A 15 4.46 -17.13 13.05
CA ARG A 15 4.99 -17.11 14.40
C ARG A 15 5.90 -15.90 14.57
N PHE A 16 5.50 -14.96 15.42
CA PHE A 16 6.29 -13.75 15.69
C PHE A 16 7.25 -13.98 16.85
N THR A 17 8.52 -13.69 16.65
CA THR A 17 9.54 -13.75 17.71
C THR A 17 9.62 -12.43 18.49
N ARG A 18 9.34 -11.30 17.84
CA ARG A 18 9.38 -9.96 18.43
C ARG A 18 7.98 -9.40 18.66
N LYS A 19 7.76 -8.82 19.85
CA LYS A 19 6.51 -8.12 20.20
C LYS A 19 6.18 -6.98 19.23
N CYS A 20 7.18 -6.26 18.72
CA CYS A 20 6.96 -5.14 17.80
C CYS A 20 6.37 -5.59 16.46
N ASP A 21 6.76 -6.76 15.96
CA ASP A 21 6.22 -7.31 14.70
C ASP A 21 4.79 -7.80 14.89
N LEU A 22 4.47 -8.45 16.02
CA LEU A 22 3.09 -8.80 16.34
C LEU A 22 2.20 -7.55 16.45
N ARG A 23 2.68 -6.48 17.09
CA ARG A 23 1.93 -5.21 17.16
C ARG A 23 1.66 -4.61 15.77
N LYS A 24 2.67 -4.61 14.90
CA LYS A 24 2.51 -4.16 13.50
C LYS A 24 1.49 -5.01 12.75
N HIS A 25 1.52 -6.33 12.95
CA HIS A 25 0.56 -7.26 12.37
C HIS A 25 -0.87 -6.99 12.87
N ILE A 26 -1.08 -6.89 14.19
CA ILE A 26 -2.41 -6.63 14.78
C ILE A 26 -2.98 -5.30 14.28
N LYS A 27 -2.14 -4.27 14.12
CA LYS A 27 -2.57 -2.99 13.55
C LYS A 27 -3.16 -3.10 12.14
N ARG A 28 -2.80 -4.15 11.38
CA ARG A 28 -3.37 -4.43 10.06
C ARG A 28 -4.78 -5.02 10.13
N HIS A 29 -5.19 -5.58 11.28
CA HIS A 29 -6.57 -6.04 11.49
C HIS A 29 -7.53 -4.85 11.71
N SER A 30 -7.05 -3.77 12.32
CA SER A 30 -7.81 -2.52 12.51
C SER A 30 -7.64 -1.54 11.34
N ILE A 31 -7.86 -2.03 10.12
CA ILE A 31 -7.81 -1.22 8.90
C ILE A 31 -9.08 -0.37 8.77
N ALA A 32 -8.97 0.89 9.21
CA ALA A 32 -10.07 1.86 9.20
C ALA A 32 -10.15 2.70 7.90
N PHE A 33 -9.12 2.67 7.06
CA PHE A 33 -9.03 3.55 5.88
C PHE A 33 -9.12 2.75 4.58
N HIS A 34 -10.23 2.81 3.87
CA HIS A 34 -10.42 2.12 2.60
C HIS A 34 -10.30 3.09 1.43
N CYS A 35 -9.84 2.60 0.27
CA CYS A 35 -9.82 3.40 -0.95
C CYS A 35 -11.24 3.83 -1.34
N ARG A 36 -11.42 5.07 -1.79
CA ARG A 36 -12.72 5.60 -2.21
C ARG A 36 -13.15 5.17 -3.62
N HIS A 37 -12.23 4.62 -4.42
CA HIS A 37 -12.55 4.16 -5.78
C HIS A 37 -13.29 2.82 -5.76
N LYS A 38 -14.54 2.80 -6.23
CA LYS A 38 -15.44 1.62 -6.17
C LYS A 38 -14.86 0.36 -6.84
N HIS A 39 -14.03 0.51 -7.87
CA HIS A 39 -13.40 -0.60 -8.58
C HIS A 39 -11.98 -0.92 -8.09
N CYS A 40 -11.55 -0.33 -6.98
CA CYS A 40 -10.26 -0.64 -6.40
C CYS A 40 -10.36 -1.84 -5.44
N PRO A 41 -9.48 -2.85 -5.56
CA PRO A 41 -9.42 -3.96 -4.59
C PRO A 41 -9.22 -3.48 -3.14
N ARG A 42 -8.54 -2.34 -2.96
CA ARG A 42 -8.29 -1.71 -1.66
C ARG A 42 -9.48 -0.91 -1.10
N ALA A 43 -10.60 -0.87 -1.82
CA ALA A 43 -11.87 -0.34 -1.32
C ALA A 43 -12.67 -1.40 -0.53
N ALA A 44 -12.34 -2.68 -0.70
CA ALA A 44 -12.97 -3.76 0.05
C ALA A 44 -12.63 -3.67 1.55
N LYS A 45 -13.59 -4.02 2.42
CA LYS A 45 -13.46 -3.92 3.89
C LYS A 45 -12.21 -4.61 4.45
N GLU A 46 -11.78 -5.70 3.83
CA GLU A 46 -10.61 -6.49 4.26
C GLU A 46 -9.26 -6.01 3.67
N GLN A 47 -9.28 -5.06 2.73
CA GLN A 47 -8.09 -4.59 2.02
C GLN A 47 -7.85 -3.08 2.19
N GLY A 48 -8.10 -2.56 3.39
CA GLY A 48 -7.83 -1.17 3.74
C GLY A 48 -6.34 -0.85 4.01
N PHE A 49 -6.14 0.35 4.52
CA PHE A 49 -4.87 0.92 4.94
C PHE A 49 -4.89 1.18 6.44
N SER A 50 -3.76 0.95 7.10
CA SER A 50 -3.59 1.18 8.54
C SER A 50 -3.44 2.66 8.90
N SER A 51 -3.33 3.55 7.90
CA SER A 51 -3.20 4.99 8.09
C SER A 51 -3.87 5.75 6.94
N LYS A 52 -4.35 6.96 7.25
CA LYS A 52 -4.90 7.91 6.26
C LYS A 52 -3.87 8.26 5.18
N LYS A 53 -2.61 8.51 5.57
CA LYS A 53 -1.50 8.86 4.68
C LYS A 53 -1.22 7.77 3.63
N ASP A 54 -1.31 6.51 4.03
CA ASP A 54 -1.10 5.41 3.08
C ASP A 54 -2.27 5.27 2.08
N ARG A 55 -3.50 5.54 2.51
CA ARG A 55 -4.66 5.62 1.61
C ARG A 55 -4.50 6.74 0.59
N GLU A 56 -4.15 7.94 1.03
CA GLU A 56 -3.95 9.10 0.14
C GLU A 56 -2.86 8.85 -0.91
N ARG A 57 -1.73 8.28 -0.49
CA ARG A 57 -0.67 7.86 -1.41
C ARG A 57 -1.16 6.82 -2.43
N HIS A 58 -2.01 5.90 -2.00
CA HIS A 58 -2.60 4.92 -2.91
C HIS A 58 -3.61 5.55 -3.87
N GLU A 59 -4.42 6.50 -3.42
CA GLU A 59 -5.41 7.19 -4.25
C GLU A 59 -4.74 8.00 -5.37
N ALA A 60 -3.57 8.60 -5.11
CA ALA A 60 -2.76 9.23 -6.16
C ALA A 60 -2.40 8.26 -7.31
N ARG A 61 -2.41 6.93 -7.05
CA ARG A 61 -2.14 5.91 -8.06
C ARG A 61 -3.27 5.72 -9.07
N HIS A 62 -4.49 6.11 -8.73
CA HIS A 62 -5.63 6.08 -9.66
C HIS A 62 -5.64 7.28 -10.60
N ASP A 63 -4.87 8.32 -10.30
CA ASP A 63 -4.82 9.56 -11.06
C ASP A 63 -3.36 9.91 -11.43
N PRO A 64 -2.75 9.16 -12.37
CA PRO A 64 -1.37 9.41 -12.79
C PRO A 64 -1.29 10.66 -13.66
N ARG A 65 -0.84 11.77 -13.08
CA ARG A 65 -0.69 13.07 -13.76
C ARG A 65 0.75 13.42 -14.15
N ILE A 66 1.73 12.61 -13.75
CA ILE A 66 3.15 12.93 -13.91
C ILE A 66 3.68 12.20 -15.15
N GLY A 67 3.89 12.94 -16.23
CA GLY A 67 4.54 12.42 -17.43
C GLY A 67 6.04 12.18 -17.23
N CYS A 68 6.58 11.25 -18.01
CA CYS A 68 8.02 11.13 -18.20
C CYS A 68 8.56 12.40 -18.88
N GLU A 69 9.73 12.86 -18.47
CA GLU A 69 10.39 14.04 -19.04
C GLU A 69 11.23 13.71 -20.29
N TRP A 70 11.42 12.43 -20.61
CA TRP A 70 12.21 12.00 -21.76
C TRP A 70 11.44 12.18 -23.08
N GLU A 71 12.09 12.76 -24.09
CA GLU A 71 11.47 13.02 -25.39
C GLU A 71 11.03 11.70 -26.06
N GLY A 72 9.76 11.65 -26.49
CA GLY A 72 9.16 10.46 -27.07
C GLY A 72 8.64 9.42 -26.06
N CYS A 73 8.76 9.66 -24.75
CA CYS A 73 8.21 8.77 -23.73
C CYS A 73 6.85 9.27 -23.20
N ALA A 74 5.76 8.57 -23.56
CA ALA A 74 4.41 8.91 -23.13
C ALA A 74 3.97 8.24 -21.81
N ARG A 75 4.91 7.72 -21.00
CA ARG A 75 4.56 7.03 -19.75
C ARG A 75 4.10 8.02 -18.68
N LEU A 76 2.98 7.68 -18.03
CA LEU A 76 2.40 8.43 -16.92
C LEU A 76 2.62 7.70 -15.60
N PHE A 77 2.92 8.48 -14.57
CA PHE A 77 3.17 8.02 -13.23
C PHE A 77 2.30 8.79 -12.24
N SER A 78 2.00 8.12 -11.14
CA SER A 78 1.29 8.70 -10.01
C SER A 78 2.17 9.47 -9.03
N ARG A 79 3.50 9.28 -9.13
CA ARG A 79 4.47 9.88 -8.23
C ARG A 79 5.76 10.22 -8.96
N ARG A 80 6.38 11.33 -8.57
CA ARG A 80 7.60 11.86 -9.19
C ARG A 80 8.81 10.96 -8.99
N ASP A 81 8.93 10.31 -7.83
CA ASP A 81 10.05 9.41 -7.55
C ASP A 81 10.03 8.16 -8.42
N ASN A 82 8.84 7.62 -8.71
CA ASN A 82 8.69 6.52 -9.65
C ASN A 82 9.06 6.94 -11.08
N MET A 83 8.64 8.13 -11.52
CA MET A 83 9.01 8.67 -12.83
C MET A 83 10.53 8.84 -12.94
N ARG A 84 11.18 9.43 -11.93
CA ARG A 84 12.64 9.59 -11.91
C ARG A 84 13.38 8.26 -11.94
N ASP A 85 12.91 7.25 -11.21
CA ASP A 85 13.49 5.90 -11.24
C ASP A 85 13.27 5.23 -12.61
N HIS A 86 12.12 5.47 -13.25
CA HIS A 86 11.87 5.03 -14.62
C HIS A 86 12.86 5.66 -15.60
N VAL A 87 13.04 6.99 -15.56
CA VAL A 87 14.03 7.68 -16.39
C VAL A 87 15.38 7.03 -16.19
N ARG A 88 15.88 6.96 -14.94
CA ARG A 88 17.21 6.41 -14.64
C ARG A 88 17.45 4.96 -15.13
N ARG A 89 16.40 4.12 -15.20
CA ARG A 89 16.55 2.69 -15.51
C ARG A 89 16.23 2.33 -16.96
N VAL A 90 15.46 3.18 -17.66
CA VAL A 90 14.97 2.91 -19.01
C VAL A 90 15.62 3.82 -20.03
N HIS A 91 16.03 5.02 -19.62
CA HIS A 91 16.68 6.04 -20.45
C HIS A 91 18.09 6.31 -19.93
#